data_AF-A0A822ANL6-F1
#
_entry.id   AF-A0A822ANL6-F1
#
_cell.length_a   1.000
_cell.length_b   1.000
_cell.length_c   1.000
_cell.angle_alpha   90.00
_cell.angle_beta   90.00
_cell.angle_gamma   90.00
#
_symmetry.space_group_name_H-M   'P 1'
#
loop_
_entity.id
_entity.type
_entity.pdbx_description
1 polymer ?
#
loop_
_entity_poly.entity_id
_entity_poly.type
_entity_poly.pdbx_seq_one_letter_code
_entity_poly.pdbx_strand_id
1 'polypeptide(L)'
;MSLINISSTFDLPDQFIDLTGSYYVQKVLDVADINTCLINHSRIQDPKELLDIFPLFYSIVIHFDEVSITEHAQAVEILLRLTASEMSDAQRRIHLGLSDDDRHSHLNVIKMLSCLIAEYIIRFDNDQTNKSPDVDMPPSKKRKKAKASKTNEKSSLTSDSLRDKCLKGLCDIIRSHIKPLWDPSIIDEQFVKCVTKPCYHLIRRTDIAKNPIVKENLPLILTIMINKFEHAREASIQFIQAVKLYNSNSSLLIDVLNLLLTNYQDTSLAIEFLKEIRETNFVAAQADNASAKTVATFIIDMARLDPDIIRTHIDQITDLLTAESRHIRVAALTALCSVIEKLLSSEELDDGQGKMRDDLLEKLR
;
A
#
# COMPACT_ATOMS: atom_id res chain seq x y z
N MET A 1 16.04 2.89 32.46
CA MET A 1 16.06 3.22 31.03
C MET A 1 17.39 2.76 30.49
N SER A 2 17.43 1.68 29.72
CA SER A 2 18.64 1.31 28.99
C SER A 2 18.80 2.30 27.85
N LEU A 3 19.90 3.06 27.85
CA LEU A 3 20.29 3.90 26.72
C LEU A 3 20.43 2.96 25.52
N ILE A 4 19.50 3.06 24.57
CA ILE A 4 19.64 2.35 23.31
C ILE A 4 20.85 2.96 22.63
N ASN A 5 21.89 2.15 22.46
CA ASN A 5 23.11 2.61 21.82
C ASN A 5 22.73 3.00 20.38
N ILE A 6 23.02 4.25 20.03
CA ILE A 6 22.77 4.83 18.70
C ILE A 6 23.41 3.96 17.60
N SER A 7 24.44 3.17 17.96
CA SER A 7 25.12 2.22 17.07
C SER A 7 24.39 0.89 16.82
N SER A 8 23.24 0.63 17.46
CA SER A 8 22.49 -0.63 17.26
C SER A 8 21.59 -0.53 16.02
N THR A 9 21.58 -1.52 15.14
CA THR A 9 20.71 -1.52 13.94
C THR A 9 19.29 -1.93 14.30
N PHE A 10 18.32 -1.04 14.09
CA PHE A 10 16.91 -1.41 14.27
C PHE A 10 16.46 -2.32 13.12
N ASP A 11 16.38 -3.61 13.44
CA ASP A 11 15.85 -4.62 12.54
C ASP A 11 14.32 -4.63 12.61
N LEU A 12 13.69 -4.46 11.45
CA LEU A 12 12.25 -4.52 11.34
C LEU A 12 11.77 -5.96 11.60
N PRO A 13 10.78 -6.14 12.49
CA PRO A 13 10.33 -7.47 12.86
C PRO A 13 9.41 -8.07 11.78
N ASP A 14 9.33 -9.39 11.71
CA ASP A 14 8.35 -10.08 10.86
C ASP A 14 6.93 -9.86 11.37
N GLN A 15 6.72 -9.97 12.68
CA GLN A 15 5.50 -9.55 13.37
C GLN A 15 5.82 -8.47 14.39
N PHE A 16 4.99 -7.42 14.46
CA PHE A 16 5.21 -6.32 15.39
C PHE A 16 5.38 -6.80 16.85
N ILE A 17 4.68 -7.86 17.25
CA ILE A 17 4.78 -8.43 18.60
C ILE A 17 6.17 -9.03 18.92
N ASP A 18 6.95 -9.40 17.90
CA ASP A 18 8.27 -10.03 18.06
C ASP A 18 9.32 -9.08 18.64
N LEU A 19 9.04 -7.76 18.67
CA LEU A 19 9.88 -6.80 19.36
C LEU A 19 9.82 -6.93 20.89
N THR A 20 8.82 -7.63 21.45
CA THR A 20 8.72 -7.84 22.90
C THR A 20 9.90 -8.67 23.42
N GLY A 21 10.61 -8.14 24.40
CA GLY A 21 11.81 -8.78 24.96
C GLY A 21 13.07 -8.57 24.11
N SER A 22 12.98 -7.82 23.02
CA SER A 22 14.14 -7.42 22.22
C SER A 22 14.95 -6.32 22.91
N TYR A 23 16.11 -5.98 22.32
CA TYR A 23 16.93 -4.85 22.76
C TYR A 23 16.15 -3.52 22.76
N TYR A 24 15.23 -3.34 21.80
CA TYR A 24 14.46 -2.12 21.61
C TYR A 24 13.24 -2.03 22.52
N VAL A 25 12.69 -3.15 22.97
CA VAL A 25 11.54 -3.21 23.87
C VAL A 25 11.74 -4.32 24.89
N GLN A 26 12.49 -4.02 25.95
CA GLN A 26 12.75 -4.98 27.03
C GLN A 26 11.48 -5.31 27.84
N LYS A 27 10.61 -4.31 28.04
CA LYS A 27 9.35 -4.46 28.77
C LYS A 27 8.27 -3.59 28.14
N VAL A 28 7.08 -4.17 27.96
CA VAL A 28 5.85 -3.44 27.60
C VAL A 28 5.34 -2.69 28.83
N LEU A 29 5.03 -1.40 28.67
CA LEU A 29 4.51 -0.55 29.74
C LEU A 29 3.08 -0.95 30.08
N ASP A 30 2.76 -0.87 31.38
CA ASP A 30 1.41 -1.09 31.87
C ASP A 30 0.49 0.06 31.41
N VAL A 31 -0.77 -0.24 31.07
CA VAL A 31 -1.72 0.75 30.52
C VAL A 31 -1.90 1.97 31.42
N ALA A 32 -1.82 1.79 32.74
CA ALA A 32 -1.94 2.86 33.72
C ALA A 32 -0.83 3.93 33.61
N ASP A 33 0.35 3.57 33.10
CA ASP A 33 1.51 4.45 33.01
C ASP A 33 1.58 5.22 31.69
N ILE A 34 0.82 4.80 30.68
CA ILE A 34 0.86 5.33 29.31
C ILE A 34 0.57 6.84 29.29
N ASN A 35 -0.52 7.27 29.94
CA ASN A 35 -0.92 8.67 29.95
C ASN A 35 0.18 9.59 30.51
N THR A 36 0.72 9.19 31.67
CA THR A 36 1.78 9.92 32.36
C THR A 36 3.03 10.02 31.48
N CYS A 37 3.41 8.91 30.84
CA CYS A 37 4.55 8.89 29.92
C CYS A 37 4.32 9.77 28.68
N LEU A 38 3.12 9.75 28.08
CA LEU A 38 2.79 10.62 26.95
C LEU A 38 2.85 12.11 27.30
N ILE A 39 2.38 12.50 28.48
CA ILE A 39 2.45 13.89 28.95
C ILE A 39 3.91 14.32 29.11
N ASN A 40 4.73 13.48 29.75
CA ASN A 40 6.15 13.77 29.99
C ASN A 40 6.94 13.98 28.69
N HIS A 41 6.57 13.26 27.62
CA HIS A 41 7.25 13.28 26.33
C HIS A 41 6.50 14.09 25.25
N SER A 42 5.49 14.87 25.63
CA SER A 42 4.64 15.64 24.70
C SER A 42 5.39 16.71 23.89
N ARG A 43 6.55 17.15 24.40
CA ARG A 43 7.35 18.26 23.86
C ARG A 43 8.61 17.82 23.12
N ILE A 44 8.81 16.53 22.91
CA ILE A 44 9.96 16.03 22.16
C ILE A 44 9.94 16.60 20.74
N GLN A 45 11.13 16.99 20.29
CA GLN A 45 11.37 17.55 18.97
C GLN A 45 12.48 16.81 18.22
N ASP A 46 13.51 16.34 18.92
CA ASP A 46 14.60 15.58 18.29
C ASP A 46 14.11 14.17 17.94
N PRO A 47 14.10 13.77 16.64
CA PRO A 47 13.70 12.44 16.23
C PRO A 47 14.55 11.32 16.85
N LYS A 48 15.80 11.61 17.23
CA LYS A 48 16.70 10.61 17.83
C LYS A 48 16.26 10.18 19.22
N GLU A 49 15.54 11.04 19.95
CA GLU A 49 14.90 10.69 21.23
C GLU A 49 13.87 9.56 21.05
N LEU A 50 13.39 9.30 19.83
CA LEU A 50 12.50 8.17 19.53
C LEU A 50 13.09 6.84 19.99
N LEU A 51 14.41 6.66 19.92
CA LEU A 51 15.08 5.43 20.36
C LEU A 51 14.71 5.12 21.82
N ASP A 52 14.88 6.09 22.72
CA ASP A 52 14.67 5.89 24.15
C ASP A 52 13.19 5.73 24.53
N ILE A 53 12.30 6.38 23.78
CA ILE A 53 10.85 6.36 24.02
C ILE A 53 10.10 5.36 23.13
N PHE A 54 10.78 4.61 22.27
CA PHE A 54 10.15 3.63 21.38
C PHE A 54 9.27 2.62 22.15
N PRO A 55 9.66 2.09 23.32
CA PRO A 55 8.81 1.23 24.14
C PRO A 55 7.45 1.85 24.50
N LEU A 56 7.35 3.18 24.67
CA LEU A 56 6.08 3.85 24.95
C LEU A 56 5.11 3.68 23.79
N PHE A 57 5.53 4.04 22.58
CA PHE A 57 4.70 3.91 21.39
C PHE A 57 4.38 2.47 21.06
N TYR A 58 5.36 1.58 21.23
CA TYR A 58 5.15 0.14 21.13
C TYR A 58 4.03 -0.34 22.06
N SER A 59 4.09 0.04 23.33
CA SER A 59 3.12 -0.39 24.34
C SER A 59 1.72 0.16 24.04
N ILE A 60 1.62 1.39 23.53
CA ILE A 60 0.34 1.97 23.09
C ILE A 60 -0.28 1.14 21.97
N VAL A 61 0.53 0.69 21.01
CA VAL A 61 0.08 -0.12 19.88
C VAL A 61 -0.27 -1.55 20.29
N ILE A 62 0.46 -2.14 21.25
CA ILE A 62 0.13 -3.46 21.81
C ILE A 62 -1.20 -3.42 22.58
N HIS A 63 -1.39 -2.39 23.42
CA HIS A 63 -2.60 -2.18 24.21
C HIS A 63 -3.65 -1.34 23.45
N PHE A 64 -3.72 -1.46 22.13
CA PHE A 64 -4.50 -0.54 21.29
C PHE A 64 -5.97 -0.41 21.74
N ASP A 65 -6.62 -1.52 22.07
CA ASP A 65 -8.04 -1.55 22.48
C ASP A 65 -8.28 -1.01 23.90
N GLU A 66 -7.24 -1.01 24.75
CA GLU A 66 -7.30 -0.56 26.14
C GLU A 66 -6.95 0.93 26.29
N VAL A 67 -6.19 1.48 25.34
CA VAL A 67 -5.76 2.88 25.32
C VAL A 67 -6.85 3.79 24.75
N SER A 68 -7.04 4.96 25.35
CA SER A 68 -8.08 5.90 24.92
C SER A 68 -7.77 6.52 23.56
N ILE A 69 -8.81 6.88 22.80
CA ILE A 69 -8.67 7.57 21.50
C ILE A 69 -7.91 8.90 21.62
N THR A 70 -7.97 9.57 22.77
CA THR A 70 -7.23 10.81 23.05
C THR A 70 -5.73 10.57 23.20
N GLU A 71 -5.33 9.47 23.85
CA GLU A 71 -3.93 9.08 23.97
C GLU A 71 -3.36 8.65 22.64
N HIS A 72 -4.14 7.90 21.84
CA HIS A 72 -3.81 7.57 20.46
C HIS A 72 -3.62 8.83 19.60
N ALA A 73 -4.52 9.81 19.72
CA ALA A 73 -4.38 11.07 18.99
C ALA A 73 -3.11 11.83 19.37
N GLN A 74 -2.77 11.90 20.65
CA GLN A 74 -1.54 12.52 21.14
C GLN A 74 -0.30 11.77 20.65
N ALA A 75 -0.30 10.44 20.71
CA ALA A 75 0.80 9.61 20.23
C ALA A 75 1.05 9.81 18.72
N VAL A 76 -0.01 9.77 17.91
CA VAL A 76 0.05 10.02 16.47
C VAL A 76 0.57 11.43 16.18
N GLU A 77 0.14 12.45 16.94
CA GLU A 77 0.65 13.81 16.76
C GLU A 77 2.15 13.90 17.00
N ILE A 78 2.66 13.26 18.06
CA ILE A 78 4.10 13.21 18.34
C ILE A 78 4.82 12.50 17.20
N LEU A 79 4.37 11.31 16.78
CA LEU A 79 5.01 10.54 15.70
C LEU A 79 5.07 11.31 14.38
N LEU A 80 3.99 12.00 14.00
CA LEU A 80 3.96 12.79 12.76
C LEU A 80 4.85 14.04 12.86
N ARG A 81 4.97 14.64 14.04
CA ARG A 81 5.90 15.75 14.28
C ARG A 81 7.36 15.29 14.15
N LEU A 82 7.70 14.14 14.76
CA LEU A 82 9.03 13.55 14.64
C LEU A 82 9.32 13.14 13.19
N THR A 83 8.33 12.62 12.48
CA THR A 83 8.45 12.31 11.04
C THR A 83 8.81 13.55 10.23
N ALA A 84 8.10 14.67 10.42
CA ALA A 84 8.38 15.90 9.70
C ALA A 84 9.80 16.44 9.99
N SER A 85 10.23 16.40 11.26
CA SER A 85 11.58 16.82 11.66
C SER A 85 12.64 15.90 11.05
N GLU A 86 12.45 14.58 11.14
CA GLU A 86 13.38 13.59 10.61
C GLU A 86 13.53 13.69 9.09
N MET A 87 12.44 13.90 8.35
CA MET A 87 12.52 14.06 6.90
C MET A 87 13.32 15.31 6.53
N SER A 88 13.15 16.42 7.26
CA SER A 88 13.90 17.65 7.02
C SER A 88 15.39 17.48 7.34
N ASP A 89 15.70 16.87 8.48
CA ASP A 89 17.07 16.67 8.94
C ASP A 89 17.83 15.66 8.06
N ALA A 90 17.22 14.51 7.74
CA ALA A 90 17.81 13.49 6.88
C ALA A 90 18.09 14.05 5.48
N GLN A 91 17.16 14.78 4.86
CA GLN A 91 17.37 15.40 3.55
C GLN A 91 18.52 16.42 3.57
N ARG A 92 18.58 17.25 4.63
CA ARG A 92 19.68 18.19 4.81
C ARG A 92 21.03 17.48 4.93
N ARG A 93 21.10 16.37 5.67
CA ARG A 93 22.34 15.58 5.82
C ARG A 93 22.73 14.86 4.55
N ILE A 94 21.78 14.29 3.81
CA ILE A 94 22.01 13.71 2.49
C ILE A 94 22.66 14.73 1.55
N HIS A 95 22.23 16.00 1.59
CA HIS A 95 22.79 17.05 0.75
C HIS A 95 24.18 17.53 1.20
N LEU A 96 24.41 17.67 2.51
CA LEU A 96 25.65 18.19 3.07
C LEU A 96 26.78 17.15 3.21
N GLY A 97 26.44 15.86 3.07
CA GLY A 97 27.33 14.73 3.29
C GLY A 97 26.93 13.92 4.52
N LEU A 98 26.82 12.61 4.35
CA LEU A 98 26.46 11.65 5.39
C LEU A 98 27.72 11.02 5.98
N SER A 99 27.90 11.14 7.30
CA SER A 99 28.79 10.24 8.03
C SER A 99 28.11 8.86 8.18
N ASP A 100 28.89 7.81 8.46
CA ASP A 100 28.34 6.47 8.71
C ASP A 100 27.41 6.46 9.93
N ASP A 101 27.80 7.16 11.01
CA ASP A 101 27.00 7.27 12.23
C ASP A 101 25.69 8.06 12.01
N ASP A 102 25.73 9.16 11.26
CA ASP A 102 24.53 9.92 10.93
C ASP A 102 23.60 9.10 10.03
N ARG A 103 24.15 8.43 9.01
CA ARG A 103 23.40 7.54 8.12
C ARG A 103 22.64 6.48 8.91
N HIS A 104 23.36 5.79 9.80
CA HIS A 104 22.81 4.74 10.65
C HIS A 104 21.72 5.26 11.59
N SER A 105 21.96 6.42 12.24
CA SER A 105 21.02 7.04 13.15
C SER A 105 19.71 7.44 12.45
N HIS A 106 19.78 8.08 11.28
CA HIS A 106 18.61 8.47 10.51
C HIS A 106 17.82 7.25 10.02
N LEU A 107 18.53 6.22 9.54
CA LEU A 107 17.90 4.99 9.07
C LEU A 107 17.10 4.29 10.18
N ASN A 108 17.66 4.20 11.39
CA ASN A 108 16.95 3.61 12.54
C ASN A 108 15.66 4.35 12.87
N VAL A 109 15.71 5.69 12.97
CA VAL A 109 14.54 6.51 13.28
C VAL A 109 13.47 6.35 12.20
N ILE A 110 13.86 6.36 10.92
CA ILE A 110 12.94 6.15 9.80
C ILE A 110 12.27 4.77 9.85
N LYS A 111 13.02 3.71 10.15
CA LYS A 111 12.46 2.36 10.30
C LYS A 111 11.48 2.28 11.47
N MET A 112 11.83 2.85 12.63
CA MET A 112 10.96 2.89 13.80
C MET A 112 9.66 3.67 13.54
N LEU A 113 9.77 4.88 12.96
CA LEU A 113 8.61 5.70 12.59
C LEU A 113 7.72 4.98 11.59
N SER A 114 8.31 4.43 10.52
CA SER A 114 7.56 3.71 9.48
C SER A 114 6.83 2.50 10.06
N CYS A 115 7.47 1.75 10.95
CA CYS A 115 6.90 0.59 11.62
C CYS A 115 5.70 0.97 12.50
N LEU A 116 5.87 1.98 13.36
CA LEU A 116 4.79 2.44 14.24
C LEU A 116 3.63 3.02 13.45
N ILE A 117 3.89 3.86 12.46
CA ILE A 117 2.85 4.47 11.61
C ILE A 117 2.11 3.40 10.82
N ALA A 118 2.82 2.41 10.24
CA ALA A 118 2.21 1.31 9.51
C ALA A 118 1.28 0.48 10.40
N GLU A 119 1.72 0.15 11.63
CA GLU A 119 0.89 -0.62 12.56
C GLU A 119 -0.33 0.19 13.03
N TYR A 120 -0.19 1.51 13.27
CA TYR A 120 -1.34 2.37 13.56
C TYR A 120 -2.39 2.37 12.44
N ILE A 121 -1.97 2.46 11.17
CA ILE A 121 -2.90 2.40 10.03
C ILE A 121 -3.73 1.11 10.09
N ILE A 122 -3.08 -0.03 10.30
CA ILE A 122 -3.75 -1.34 10.38
C ILE A 122 -4.68 -1.42 11.59
N ARG A 123 -4.25 -0.94 12.76
CA ARG A 123 -5.05 -1.03 14.00
C ARG A 123 -6.28 -0.14 13.96
N PHE A 124 -6.17 1.11 13.52
CA PHE A 124 -7.32 1.98 13.33
C PHE A 124 -8.30 1.42 12.29
N ASP A 125 -7.78 0.78 11.24
CA ASP A 125 -8.63 0.18 10.22
C ASP A 125 -9.41 -1.04 10.74
N ASN A 126 -8.75 -1.94 11.48
CA ASN A 126 -9.38 -3.11 12.12
C ASN A 126 -10.41 -2.74 13.19
N ASP A 127 -10.19 -1.66 13.95
CA ASP A 127 -11.14 -1.16 14.94
C ASP A 127 -12.50 -0.82 14.29
N GLN A 128 -12.47 -0.32 13.05
CA GLN A 128 -13.70 -0.04 12.29
C GLN A 128 -14.39 -1.32 11.86
N THR A 129 -13.66 -2.29 11.29
CA THR A 129 -14.26 -3.54 10.79
C THR A 129 -14.96 -4.31 11.90
N ASN A 130 -14.38 -4.31 13.11
CA ASN A 130 -14.97 -4.95 14.28
C ASN A 130 -16.23 -4.22 14.80
N LYS A 131 -16.35 -2.92 14.55
CA LYS A 131 -17.49 -2.08 14.98
C LYS A 131 -18.62 -2.01 13.95
N SER A 132 -18.36 -2.37 12.68
CA SER A 132 -19.36 -2.51 11.62
C SER A 132 -19.59 -4.00 11.25
N PRO A 133 -20.36 -4.77 12.05
CA PRO A 133 -20.71 -6.13 11.67
C PRO A 133 -21.89 -6.09 10.68
N ASP A 134 -21.62 -5.70 9.43
CA ASP A 134 -22.66 -5.77 8.39
C ASP A 134 -22.06 -5.96 7.00
N VAL A 135 -21.29 -7.03 6.80
CA VAL A 135 -21.19 -7.71 5.51
C VAL A 135 -20.96 -9.21 5.78
N ASP A 136 -21.79 -10.06 5.16
CA ASP A 136 -21.75 -11.53 5.15
C ASP A 136 -22.36 -12.30 6.34
N MET A 137 -23.69 -12.19 6.50
CA MET A 137 -24.49 -13.31 6.99
C MET A 137 -25.73 -13.57 6.10
N PRO A 138 -26.06 -14.84 5.80
CA PRO A 138 -27.26 -15.18 5.04
C PRO A 138 -28.54 -14.85 5.85
N PRO A 139 -29.69 -14.66 5.18
CA PRO A 139 -30.86 -14.04 5.79
C PRO A 139 -31.58 -15.03 6.71
N SER A 140 -31.25 -15.02 8.00
CA SER A 140 -32.08 -15.71 9.01
C SER A 140 -32.48 -14.81 10.17
N LYS A 141 -33.77 -14.47 10.16
CA LYS A 141 -34.67 -14.15 11.28
C LYS A 141 -34.24 -13.07 12.30
N LYS A 142 -34.80 -11.88 12.09
CA LYS A 142 -35.29 -10.87 13.07
C LYS A 142 -34.64 -10.92 14.47
N ARG A 143 -33.56 -10.15 14.66
CA ARG A 143 -33.19 -9.59 15.98
C ARG A 143 -33.34 -8.08 15.97
N LYS A 144 -33.96 -7.56 17.03
CA LYS A 144 -34.37 -6.16 17.21
C LYS A 144 -33.18 -5.20 17.05
N LYS A 145 -33.34 -4.17 16.22
CA LYS A 145 -32.45 -2.98 16.15
C LYS A 145 -32.27 -2.39 17.55
N ALA A 146 -31.11 -2.60 18.16
CA ALA A 146 -30.63 -1.76 19.24
C ALA A 146 -30.08 -0.46 18.62
N LYS A 147 -30.49 0.68 19.18
CA LYS A 147 -30.02 2.01 18.74
C LYS A 147 -28.52 2.11 18.95
N ALA A 148 -27.74 2.10 17.86
CA ALA A 148 -26.35 2.55 17.88
C ALA A 148 -26.32 4.02 18.34
N SER A 149 -25.55 4.30 19.39
CA SER A 149 -25.50 5.61 20.04
C SER A 149 -24.62 6.59 19.25
N LYS A 150 -24.99 7.88 19.23
CA LYS A 150 -24.24 8.98 18.58
C LYS A 150 -22.78 9.14 19.04
N THR A 151 -22.38 8.46 20.11
CA THR A 151 -21.00 8.47 20.64
C THR A 151 -20.07 7.59 19.80
N ASN A 152 -20.57 6.46 19.27
CA ASN A 152 -19.78 5.55 18.42
C ASN A 152 -19.47 6.14 17.05
N GLU A 153 -20.37 6.96 16.52
CA GLU A 153 -20.18 7.62 15.22
C GLU A 153 -19.08 8.70 15.32
N LYS A 154 -19.03 9.45 16.43
CA LYS A 154 -17.95 10.41 16.67
C LYS A 154 -16.60 9.74 16.91
N SER A 155 -16.54 8.62 17.63
CA SER A 155 -15.29 7.89 17.85
C SER A 155 -14.77 7.20 16.58
N SER A 156 -15.67 6.67 15.75
CA SER A 156 -15.35 6.12 14.42
C SER A 156 -14.79 7.21 13.50
N LEU A 157 -15.40 8.40 13.45
CA LEU A 157 -14.89 9.53 12.67
C LEU A 157 -13.51 10.02 13.16
N THR A 158 -13.23 9.93 14.47
CA THR A 158 -11.89 10.25 14.98
C THR A 158 -10.85 9.20 14.62
N SER A 159 -11.20 7.91 14.66
CA SER A 159 -10.30 6.81 14.26
C SER A 159 -9.93 6.90 12.77
N ASP A 160 -10.92 7.14 11.90
CA ASP A 160 -10.67 7.36 10.46
C ASP A 160 -9.74 8.55 10.21
N SER A 161 -9.96 9.66 10.93
CA SER A 161 -9.09 10.83 10.81
C SER A 161 -7.66 10.54 11.24
N LEU A 162 -7.44 9.73 12.29
CA LEU A 162 -6.11 9.34 12.74
C LEU A 162 -5.43 8.39 11.74
N ARG A 163 -6.14 7.36 11.24
CA ARG A 163 -5.65 6.50 10.15
C ARG A 163 -5.20 7.33 8.96
N ASP A 164 -6.02 8.29 8.53
CA ASP A 164 -5.75 9.13 7.37
C ASP A 164 -4.53 10.03 7.58
N LYS A 165 -4.32 10.54 8.81
CA LYS A 165 -3.10 11.27 9.17
C LYS A 165 -1.87 10.37 9.14
N CYS A 166 -1.96 9.15 9.67
CA CYS A 166 -0.88 8.17 9.61
C CYS A 166 -0.52 7.80 8.17
N LEU A 167 -1.52 7.56 7.30
CA LEU A 167 -1.28 7.26 5.89
C LEU A 167 -0.56 8.39 5.16
N LYS A 168 -0.93 9.66 5.44
CA LYS A 168 -0.20 10.83 4.93
C LYS A 168 1.23 10.86 5.41
N GLY A 169 1.46 10.67 6.71
CA GLY A 169 2.82 10.63 7.28
C GLY A 169 3.68 9.53 6.66
N LEU A 170 3.12 8.34 6.44
CA LEU A 170 3.82 7.27 5.73
C LEU A 170 4.14 7.67 4.29
N CYS A 171 3.20 8.31 3.59
CA CYS A 171 3.43 8.82 2.24
C CYS A 171 4.56 9.86 2.19
N ASP A 172 4.63 10.77 3.18
CA ASP A 172 5.68 11.79 3.29
C ASP A 172 7.07 11.17 3.49
N ILE A 173 7.17 10.09 4.28
CA ILE A 173 8.41 9.32 4.43
C ILE A 173 8.85 8.75 3.09
N ILE A 174 7.95 8.09 2.37
CA ILE A 174 8.28 7.38 1.12
C ILE A 174 8.56 8.33 -0.04
N ARG A 175 7.93 9.50 -0.05
CA ARG A 175 8.22 10.56 -1.03
C ARG A 175 9.58 11.22 -0.80
N SER A 176 10.07 11.21 0.43
CA SER A 176 11.38 11.74 0.76
C SER A 176 12.48 10.91 0.10
N HIS A 177 13.58 11.56 -0.30
CA HIS A 177 14.70 10.89 -0.96
C HIS A 177 15.57 10.12 0.06
N ILE A 178 14.99 9.10 0.70
CA ILE A 178 15.60 8.36 1.81
C ILE A 178 16.52 7.22 1.37
N LYS A 179 16.46 6.79 0.10
CA LYS A 179 17.27 5.68 -0.46
C LYS A 179 18.78 5.77 -0.17
N PRO A 180 19.43 6.96 -0.17
CA PRO A 180 20.86 7.09 0.18
C PRO A 180 21.21 6.78 1.63
N LEU A 181 20.23 6.57 2.51
CA LEU A 181 20.48 6.18 3.90
C LEU A 181 20.84 4.68 4.02
N TRP A 182 20.57 3.88 2.98
CA TRP A 182 21.03 2.50 2.90
C TRP A 182 22.43 2.45 2.30
N ASP A 183 23.25 1.51 2.77
CA ASP A 183 24.60 1.28 2.24
C ASP A 183 24.84 -0.23 2.00
N PRO A 184 24.92 -0.67 0.73
CA PRO A 184 24.68 0.11 -0.49
C PRO A 184 23.23 0.64 -0.55
N SER A 185 22.94 1.65 -1.39
CA SER A 185 21.61 2.31 -1.56
C SER A 185 20.51 1.39 -2.11
N ILE A 186 20.33 0.23 -1.47
CA ILE A 186 19.40 -0.84 -1.75
C ILE A 186 18.58 -0.99 -0.48
N ILE A 187 17.29 -0.72 -0.58
CA ILE A 187 16.38 -0.81 0.56
C ILE A 187 16.17 -2.29 0.91
N ASP A 188 16.23 -2.61 2.21
CA ASP A 188 15.97 -3.95 2.70
C ASP A 188 14.50 -4.38 2.49
N GLU A 189 14.31 -5.67 2.24
CA GLU A 189 12.99 -6.25 1.94
C GLU A 189 12.00 -6.07 3.10
N GLN A 190 12.50 -6.08 4.34
CA GLN A 190 11.69 -5.86 5.54
C GLN A 190 11.09 -4.46 5.57
N PHE A 191 11.83 -3.42 5.17
CA PHE A 191 11.29 -2.07 5.03
C PHE A 191 10.22 -2.01 3.95
N VAL A 192 10.46 -2.65 2.80
CA VAL A 192 9.46 -2.72 1.72
C VAL A 192 8.17 -3.34 2.23
N LYS A 193 8.26 -4.51 2.89
CA LYS A 193 7.12 -5.21 3.51
C LYS A 193 6.42 -4.37 4.56
N CYS A 194 7.17 -3.71 5.44
CA CYS A 194 6.64 -2.86 6.49
C CYS A 194 5.74 -1.75 5.92
N VAL A 195 6.17 -1.11 4.84
CA VAL A 195 5.48 0.01 4.20
C VAL A 195 4.29 -0.46 3.36
N THR A 196 4.42 -1.57 2.63
CA THR A 196 3.37 -2.03 1.70
C THR A 196 2.27 -2.82 2.41
N LYS A 197 2.56 -3.46 3.55
CA LYS A 197 1.58 -4.18 4.39
C LYS A 197 0.31 -3.36 4.69
N PRO A 198 0.37 -2.13 5.24
CA PRO A 198 -0.83 -1.32 5.46
C PRO A 198 -1.54 -0.94 4.15
N CYS A 199 -0.83 -0.72 3.05
CA CYS A 199 -1.46 -0.42 1.75
C CYS A 199 -2.30 -1.61 1.25
N TYR A 200 -1.75 -2.82 1.28
CA TYR A 200 -2.49 -4.02 0.90
C TYR A 200 -3.62 -4.34 1.87
N HIS A 201 -3.44 -4.06 3.16
CA HIS A 201 -4.52 -4.16 4.14
C HIS A 201 -5.71 -3.28 3.75
N LEU A 202 -5.46 -2.00 3.45
CA LEU A 202 -6.50 -1.06 3.03
C LEU A 202 -7.15 -1.45 1.71
N ILE A 203 -6.40 -1.88 0.69
CA ILE A 203 -6.94 -2.30 -0.62
C ILE A 203 -8.00 -3.40 -0.48
N ARG A 204 -8.03 -4.18 0.61
CA ARG A 204 -9.03 -5.24 0.81
C ARG A 204 -10.39 -4.72 1.28
N ARG A 205 -10.50 -3.42 1.60
CA ARG A 205 -11.74 -2.80 2.07
C ARG A 205 -12.56 -2.20 0.94
N THR A 206 -13.83 -2.57 0.83
CA THR A 206 -14.70 -2.18 -0.28
C THR A 206 -15.15 -0.71 -0.27
N ASP A 207 -15.06 -0.05 0.89
CA ASP A 207 -15.44 1.35 1.12
C ASP A 207 -14.27 2.33 1.02
N ILE A 208 -13.03 1.83 1.16
CA ILE A 208 -11.83 2.68 1.29
C ILE A 208 -11.52 3.48 0.02
N ALA A 209 -11.88 2.96 -1.16
CA ALA A 209 -11.65 3.66 -2.44
C ALA A 209 -12.43 4.98 -2.54
N LYS A 210 -13.43 5.20 -1.69
CA LYS A 210 -14.17 6.47 -1.58
C LYS A 210 -13.52 7.48 -0.65
N ASN A 211 -12.60 7.06 0.21
CA ASN A 211 -11.88 7.97 1.09
C ASN A 211 -10.88 8.78 0.25
N PRO A 212 -11.01 10.12 0.19
CA PRO A 212 -10.15 10.96 -0.64
C PRO A 212 -8.67 10.89 -0.21
N ILE A 213 -8.40 10.76 1.09
CA ILE A 213 -7.02 10.67 1.60
C ILE A 213 -6.37 9.36 1.17
N VAL A 214 -7.12 8.26 1.22
CA VAL A 214 -6.62 6.95 0.76
C VAL A 214 -6.44 6.97 -0.75
N LYS A 215 -7.43 7.45 -1.50
CA LYS A 215 -7.37 7.55 -2.96
C LYS A 215 -6.21 8.40 -3.45
N GLU A 216 -5.84 9.44 -2.72
CA GLU A 216 -4.66 10.23 -3.01
C GLU A 216 -3.38 9.46 -2.63
N ASN A 217 -3.20 9.11 -1.35
CA ASN A 217 -1.88 8.74 -0.83
C ASN A 217 -1.49 7.28 -1.04
N LEU A 218 -2.44 6.35 -1.06
CA LEU A 218 -2.15 4.92 -1.21
C LEU A 218 -1.56 4.60 -2.58
N PRO A 219 -2.12 5.08 -3.71
CA PRO A 219 -1.53 4.84 -5.02
C PRO A 219 -0.10 5.40 -5.14
N LEU A 220 0.15 6.56 -4.53
CA LEU A 220 1.45 7.20 -4.53
C LEU A 220 2.51 6.40 -3.78
N ILE A 221 2.17 5.86 -2.60
CA ILE A 221 3.08 4.99 -1.85
C ILE A 221 3.45 3.78 -2.71
N LEU A 222 2.46 3.03 -3.19
CA LEU A 222 2.71 1.82 -3.98
C LEU A 222 3.49 2.08 -5.27
N THR A 223 3.19 3.19 -5.96
CA THR A 223 3.94 3.62 -7.15
C THR A 223 5.43 3.77 -6.84
N ILE A 224 5.77 4.47 -5.75
CA ILE A 224 7.17 4.66 -5.36
C ILE A 224 7.80 3.33 -4.94
N MET A 225 7.07 2.48 -4.23
CA MET A 225 7.58 1.17 -3.81
C MET A 225 7.90 0.27 -5.01
N ILE A 226 7.03 0.27 -6.02
CA ILE A 226 7.23 -0.49 -7.25
C ILE A 226 8.42 0.07 -8.04
N ASN A 227 8.41 1.37 -8.31
CA ASN A 227 9.39 1.99 -9.19
C ASN A 227 10.80 2.03 -8.59
N LYS A 228 10.93 2.35 -7.29
CA LYS A 228 12.24 2.60 -6.67
C LYS A 228 12.82 1.41 -5.90
N PHE A 229 11.98 0.46 -5.49
CA PHE A 229 12.32 -0.62 -4.57
C PHE A 229 11.93 -2.01 -5.08
N GLU A 230 11.87 -2.19 -6.41
CA GLU A 230 11.75 -3.49 -7.09
C GLU A 230 10.54 -4.34 -6.65
N HIS A 231 9.44 -3.68 -6.23
CA HIS A 231 8.27 -4.35 -5.68
C HIS A 231 7.24 -4.82 -6.72
N ALA A 232 7.53 -4.69 -8.03
CA ALA A 232 6.58 -4.94 -9.11
C ALA A 232 5.96 -6.36 -9.08
N ARG A 233 6.78 -7.39 -8.83
CA ARG A 233 6.35 -8.80 -8.85
C ARG A 233 5.42 -9.15 -7.68
N GLU A 234 5.79 -8.79 -6.46
CA GLU A 234 4.91 -9.04 -5.31
C GLU A 234 3.63 -8.17 -5.41
N ALA A 235 3.78 -6.93 -5.90
CA ALA A 235 2.63 -6.06 -6.12
C ALA A 235 1.63 -6.64 -7.15
N SER A 236 2.09 -7.26 -8.24
CA SER A 236 1.18 -7.86 -9.23
C SER A 236 0.36 -9.00 -8.62
N ILE A 237 0.98 -9.85 -7.80
CA ILE A 237 0.31 -10.93 -7.06
C ILE A 237 -0.77 -10.36 -6.14
N GLN A 238 -0.41 -9.38 -5.29
CA GLN A 238 -1.35 -8.75 -4.37
C GLN A 238 -2.48 -8.02 -5.11
N PHE A 239 -2.18 -7.39 -6.25
CA PHE A 239 -3.18 -6.68 -7.06
C PHE A 239 -4.17 -7.67 -7.69
N ILE A 240 -3.70 -8.79 -8.22
CA ILE A 240 -4.58 -9.80 -8.81
C ILE A 240 -5.45 -10.45 -7.74
N GLN A 241 -4.89 -10.75 -6.56
CA GLN A 241 -5.68 -11.21 -5.43
C GLN A 241 -6.73 -10.16 -5.03
N ALA A 242 -6.36 -8.88 -5.01
CA ALA A 242 -7.28 -7.80 -4.69
C ALA A 242 -8.41 -7.66 -5.71
N VAL A 243 -8.11 -7.70 -7.01
CA VAL A 243 -9.09 -7.65 -8.09
C VAL A 243 -10.02 -8.87 -8.05
N LYS A 244 -9.51 -10.06 -7.74
CA LYS A 244 -10.33 -11.29 -7.66
C LYS A 244 -11.33 -11.26 -6.51
N LEU A 245 -10.92 -10.71 -5.35
CA LEU A 245 -11.67 -10.81 -4.09
C LEU A 245 -12.46 -9.54 -3.76
N TYR A 246 -11.99 -8.36 -4.16
CA TYR A 246 -12.48 -7.07 -3.66
C TYR A 246 -12.83 -6.11 -4.81
N ASN A 247 -13.84 -6.50 -5.60
CA ASN A 247 -14.33 -5.87 -6.84
C ASN A 247 -14.41 -4.32 -6.84
N SER A 248 -14.59 -3.68 -5.69
CA SER A 248 -14.75 -2.22 -5.56
C SER A 248 -13.46 -1.41 -5.70
N ASN A 249 -12.27 -2.04 -5.72
CA ASN A 249 -10.99 -1.34 -5.56
C ASN A 249 -10.10 -1.33 -6.81
N SER A 250 -10.60 -1.80 -7.96
CA SER A 250 -9.87 -1.76 -9.23
C SER A 250 -9.39 -0.35 -9.60
N SER A 251 -10.15 0.70 -9.23
CA SER A 251 -9.78 2.09 -9.51
C SER A 251 -8.48 2.50 -8.82
N LEU A 252 -8.23 2.08 -7.57
CA LEU A 252 -6.98 2.41 -6.87
C LEU A 252 -5.76 1.78 -7.55
N LEU A 253 -5.94 0.58 -8.10
CA LEU A 253 -4.89 -0.15 -8.80
C LEU A 253 -4.61 0.46 -10.18
N ILE A 254 -5.65 0.93 -10.87
CA ILE A 254 -5.52 1.74 -12.10
C ILE A 254 -4.83 3.07 -11.79
N ASP A 255 -5.13 3.71 -10.66
CA ASP A 255 -4.45 4.95 -10.23
C ASP A 255 -2.94 4.70 -10.03
N VAL A 256 -2.54 3.55 -9.47
CA VAL A 256 -1.12 3.14 -9.36
C VAL A 256 -0.47 2.99 -10.73
N LEU A 257 -1.11 2.25 -11.65
CA LEU A 257 -0.61 2.08 -13.02
C LEU A 257 -0.46 3.43 -13.72
N ASN A 258 -1.46 4.30 -13.61
CA ASN A 258 -1.41 5.62 -14.23
C ASN A 258 -0.24 6.46 -13.69
N LEU A 259 -0.01 6.44 -12.38
CA LEU A 259 1.11 7.15 -11.77
C LEU A 259 2.48 6.59 -12.20
N LEU A 260 2.62 5.27 -12.37
CA LEU A 260 3.84 4.64 -12.89
C LEU A 260 4.13 5.11 -14.32
N LEU A 261 3.12 5.09 -15.19
CA LEU A 261 3.28 5.48 -16.59
C LEU A 261 3.57 6.97 -16.73
N THR A 262 2.78 7.82 -16.06
CA THR A 262 2.86 9.28 -16.23
C THR A 262 4.08 9.90 -15.57
N ASN A 263 4.50 9.40 -14.40
CA ASN A 263 5.62 9.99 -13.66
C ASN A 263 6.95 9.31 -13.93
N TYR A 264 6.95 8.04 -14.33
CA TYR A 264 8.18 7.23 -14.44
C TYR A 264 8.36 6.50 -15.78
N GLN A 265 7.37 6.53 -16.67
CA GLN A 265 7.37 5.71 -17.91
C GLN A 265 7.60 4.22 -17.62
N ASP A 266 7.14 3.78 -16.45
CA ASP A 266 7.42 2.43 -15.92
C ASP A 266 6.23 1.51 -16.21
N THR A 267 6.48 0.48 -17.02
CA THR A 267 5.48 -0.55 -17.38
C THR A 267 5.66 -1.85 -16.59
N SER A 268 6.60 -1.93 -15.64
CA SER A 268 6.97 -3.15 -14.92
C SER A 268 5.79 -3.82 -14.23
N LEU A 269 4.93 -3.05 -13.55
CA LEU A 269 3.74 -3.59 -12.90
C LEU A 269 2.76 -4.21 -13.89
N ALA A 270 2.52 -3.54 -15.03
CA ALA A 270 1.61 -4.06 -16.05
C ALA A 270 2.13 -5.38 -16.65
N ILE A 271 3.44 -5.47 -16.86
CA ILE A 271 4.12 -6.69 -17.31
C ILE A 271 3.91 -7.84 -16.33
N GLU A 272 4.24 -7.61 -15.06
CA GLU A 272 4.11 -8.62 -14.01
C GLU A 272 2.64 -9.01 -13.78
N PHE A 273 1.72 -8.07 -13.95
CA PHE A 273 0.28 -8.34 -13.88
C PHE A 273 -0.21 -9.25 -15.02
N LEU A 274 0.20 -8.99 -16.27
CA LEU A 274 -0.17 -9.84 -17.40
C LEU A 274 0.43 -11.26 -17.30
N LYS A 275 1.66 -11.37 -16.78
CA LYS A 275 2.27 -12.68 -16.48
C LYS A 275 1.46 -13.45 -15.44
N GLU A 276 1.12 -12.80 -14.33
CA GLU A 276 0.39 -13.42 -13.22
C GLU A 276 -1.05 -13.84 -13.61
N ILE A 277 -1.71 -13.13 -14.54
CA ILE A 277 -2.99 -13.58 -15.13
C ILE A 277 -2.81 -14.91 -15.86
N ARG A 278 -1.74 -15.08 -16.63
CA ARG A 278 -1.45 -16.32 -17.36
C ARG A 278 -1.20 -17.46 -16.36
N GLU A 279 -0.39 -17.22 -15.33
CA GLU A 279 -0.05 -18.21 -14.29
C GLU A 279 -1.25 -18.63 -13.44
N THR A 280 -2.19 -17.71 -13.19
CA THR A 280 -3.45 -18.01 -12.49
C THR A 280 -4.29 -19.07 -13.22
N ASN A 281 -3.99 -19.41 -14.46
CA ASN A 281 -4.78 -20.32 -15.30
C ASN A 281 -6.22 -19.84 -15.51
N PHE A 282 -6.44 -18.56 -15.82
CA PHE A 282 -7.73 -18.16 -16.45
C PHE A 282 -7.94 -18.84 -17.83
N VAL A 283 -6.86 -19.43 -18.36
CA VAL A 283 -6.84 -20.31 -19.53
C VAL A 283 -7.40 -21.71 -19.22
N ALA A 284 -7.49 -22.13 -17.94
CA ALA A 284 -8.07 -23.41 -17.51
C ALA A 284 -9.24 -23.22 -16.51
N ALA A 285 -10.05 -24.26 -16.34
CA ALA A 285 -11.35 -24.29 -15.64
C ALA A 285 -11.39 -23.99 -14.12
N GLN A 286 -10.62 -23.03 -13.58
CA GLN A 286 -10.52 -22.80 -12.14
C GLN A 286 -10.94 -21.41 -11.63
N ALA A 287 -11.34 -20.48 -12.51
CA ALA A 287 -11.78 -19.16 -12.07
C ALA A 287 -13.30 -19.10 -11.81
N ASP A 288 -13.70 -18.61 -10.63
CA ASP A 288 -15.09 -18.23 -10.39
C ASP A 288 -15.49 -17.07 -11.33
N ASN A 289 -16.71 -17.13 -11.87
CA ASN A 289 -17.22 -16.24 -12.90
C ASN A 289 -17.20 -14.76 -12.47
N ALA A 290 -17.44 -14.50 -11.18
CA ALA A 290 -17.34 -13.15 -10.60
C ALA A 290 -15.90 -12.60 -10.65
N SER A 291 -14.93 -13.41 -10.23
CA SER A 291 -13.51 -13.02 -10.24
C SER A 291 -13.00 -12.75 -11.66
N ALA A 292 -13.38 -13.60 -12.62
CA ALA A 292 -13.00 -13.45 -14.02
C ALA A 292 -13.61 -12.17 -14.65
N LYS A 293 -14.81 -11.77 -14.24
CA LYS A 293 -15.44 -10.52 -14.68
C LYS A 293 -14.68 -9.28 -14.18
N THR A 294 -14.20 -9.29 -12.94
CA THR A 294 -13.48 -8.15 -12.38
C THR A 294 -12.09 -8.02 -13.00
N VAL A 295 -11.38 -9.15 -13.17
CA VAL A 295 -10.09 -9.17 -13.90
C VAL A 295 -10.28 -8.70 -15.34
N ALA A 296 -11.33 -9.15 -16.03
CA ALA A 296 -11.68 -8.67 -17.37
C ALA A 296 -11.88 -7.14 -17.41
N THR A 297 -12.61 -6.58 -16.44
CA THR A 297 -12.80 -5.12 -16.33
C THR A 297 -11.45 -4.41 -16.18
N PHE A 298 -10.57 -4.92 -15.32
CA PHE A 298 -9.26 -4.32 -15.09
C PHE A 298 -8.36 -4.36 -16.34
N ILE A 299 -8.37 -5.46 -17.11
CA ILE A 299 -7.65 -5.55 -18.39
C ILE A 299 -8.14 -4.48 -19.37
N ILE A 300 -9.46 -4.29 -19.46
CA ILE A 300 -10.07 -3.26 -20.32
C ILE A 300 -9.65 -1.85 -19.87
N ASP A 301 -9.67 -1.58 -18.57
CA ASP A 301 -9.30 -0.27 -18.03
C ASP A 301 -7.81 0.02 -18.23
N MET A 302 -6.94 -0.98 -18.09
CA MET A 302 -5.52 -0.88 -18.43
C MET A 302 -5.31 -0.58 -19.93
N ALA A 303 -6.05 -1.27 -20.82
CA ALA A 303 -5.97 -1.04 -22.27
C ALA A 303 -6.51 0.34 -22.70
N ARG A 304 -7.42 0.93 -21.90
CA ARG A 304 -7.90 2.31 -22.09
C ARG A 304 -6.91 3.34 -21.56
N LEU A 305 -6.22 3.00 -20.47
CA LEU A 305 -5.25 3.86 -19.84
C LEU A 305 -4.06 4.11 -20.78
N ASP A 306 -3.47 3.03 -21.29
CA ASP A 306 -2.40 3.11 -22.28
C ASP A 306 -2.43 1.86 -23.20
N PRO A 307 -2.91 2.01 -24.45
CA PRO A 307 -2.90 0.93 -25.43
C PRO A 307 -1.49 0.41 -25.76
N ASP A 308 -0.44 1.19 -25.51
CA ASP A 308 0.93 0.80 -25.83
C ASP A 308 1.44 -0.36 -24.94
N ILE A 309 0.91 -0.45 -23.72
CA ILE A 309 1.13 -1.58 -22.82
C ILE A 309 0.63 -2.87 -23.49
N ILE A 310 -0.58 -2.84 -24.02
CA ILE A 310 -1.19 -3.99 -24.71
C ILE A 310 -0.42 -4.32 -25.97
N ARG A 311 0.01 -3.30 -26.73
CA ARG A 311 0.83 -3.48 -27.94
C ARG A 311 2.12 -4.23 -27.64
N THR A 312 2.83 -3.82 -26.60
CA THR A 312 4.14 -4.38 -26.22
C THR A 312 4.02 -5.81 -25.67
N HIS A 313 2.85 -6.18 -25.15
CA HIS A 313 2.54 -7.50 -24.59
C HIS A 313 1.43 -8.23 -25.34
N ILE A 314 1.35 -8.00 -26.65
CA ILE A 314 0.28 -8.49 -27.53
C ILE A 314 0.11 -10.00 -27.50
N ASP A 315 1.22 -10.76 -27.42
CA ASP A 315 1.19 -12.22 -27.37
C ASP A 315 0.51 -12.72 -26.10
N GLN A 316 0.82 -12.09 -24.95
CA GLN A 316 0.21 -12.44 -23.67
C GLN A 316 -1.30 -12.17 -23.67
N ILE A 317 -1.73 -11.10 -24.32
CA ILE A 317 -3.16 -10.76 -24.47
C ILE A 317 -3.84 -11.70 -25.46
N THR A 318 -3.16 -12.07 -26.54
CA THR A 318 -3.66 -12.99 -27.56
C THR A 318 -3.90 -14.38 -26.98
N ASP A 319 -3.04 -14.87 -26.08
CA ASP A 319 -3.26 -16.13 -25.37
C ASP A 319 -4.63 -16.16 -24.64
N LEU A 320 -5.05 -15.02 -24.10
CA LEU A 320 -6.32 -14.87 -23.38
C LEU A 320 -7.56 -14.98 -24.28
N LEU A 321 -7.43 -14.90 -25.61
CA LEU A 321 -8.53 -15.15 -26.54
C LEU A 321 -9.03 -16.61 -26.46
N THR A 322 -8.17 -17.52 -26.03
CA THR A 322 -8.49 -18.94 -25.83
C THR A 322 -8.96 -19.26 -24.41
N ALA A 323 -9.01 -18.27 -23.52
CA ALA A 323 -9.40 -18.46 -22.13
C ALA A 323 -10.81 -19.07 -22.02
N GLU A 324 -11.06 -19.90 -21.00
CA GLU A 324 -12.37 -20.52 -20.82
C GLU A 324 -13.46 -19.50 -20.47
N SER A 325 -13.10 -18.51 -19.65
CA SER A 325 -14.01 -17.44 -19.25
C SER A 325 -14.34 -16.52 -20.42
N ARG A 326 -15.63 -16.42 -20.74
CA ARG A 326 -16.13 -15.47 -21.74
C ARG A 326 -15.75 -14.02 -21.40
N HIS A 327 -15.72 -13.65 -20.11
CA HIS A 327 -15.37 -12.30 -19.70
C HIS A 327 -13.92 -11.96 -20.06
N ILE A 328 -13.00 -12.89 -19.82
CA ILE A 328 -11.58 -12.71 -20.15
C ILE A 328 -11.38 -12.66 -21.67
N ARG A 329 -12.03 -13.54 -22.43
CA ARG A 329 -12.00 -13.49 -23.91
C ARG A 329 -12.48 -12.14 -24.45
N VAL A 330 -13.60 -11.63 -23.92
CA VAL A 330 -14.15 -10.33 -24.33
C VAL A 330 -13.21 -9.19 -23.95
N ALA A 331 -12.57 -9.24 -22.77
CA ALA A 331 -11.59 -8.25 -22.37
C ALA A 331 -10.35 -8.25 -23.27
N ALA A 332 -9.83 -9.43 -23.61
CA ALA A 332 -8.73 -9.57 -24.55
C ALA A 332 -9.08 -8.97 -25.92
N LEU A 333 -10.23 -9.32 -26.49
CA LEU A 333 -10.73 -8.72 -27.74
C LEU A 333 -10.83 -7.19 -27.63
N THR A 334 -11.41 -6.68 -26.53
CA THR A 334 -11.57 -5.24 -26.31
C THR A 334 -10.22 -4.52 -26.21
N ALA A 335 -9.24 -5.13 -25.53
CA ALA A 335 -7.89 -4.59 -25.42
C ALA A 335 -7.18 -4.55 -26.78
N LEU A 336 -7.30 -5.61 -27.58
CA LEU A 336 -6.75 -5.64 -28.94
C LEU A 336 -7.41 -4.61 -29.86
N CYS A 337 -8.73 -4.42 -29.77
CA CYS A 337 -9.43 -3.36 -30.48
C CYS A 337 -8.91 -1.97 -30.06
N SER A 338 -8.64 -1.74 -28.77
CA SER A 338 -8.05 -0.48 -28.29
C SER A 338 -6.71 -0.18 -28.98
N VAL A 339 -5.85 -1.19 -29.15
CA VAL A 339 -4.58 -1.05 -29.89
C VAL A 339 -4.83 -0.64 -31.35
N ILE A 340 -5.75 -1.31 -32.03
CA ILE A 340 -6.07 -0.99 -33.44
C ILE A 340 -6.60 0.44 -33.55
N GLU A 341 -7.61 0.77 -32.74
CA GLU A 341 -8.29 2.06 -32.76
C GLU A 341 -7.38 3.24 -32.41
N LYS A 342 -6.47 3.06 -31.45
CA LYS A 342 -5.67 4.16 -30.91
C LYS A 342 -4.28 4.27 -31.51
N LEU A 343 -3.68 3.15 -31.95
CA LEU A 343 -2.29 3.12 -32.42
C LEU A 343 -2.17 2.75 -33.90
N LEU A 344 -3.11 1.98 -34.46
CA LEU A 344 -2.99 1.41 -35.81
C LEU A 344 -4.11 1.86 -36.77
N SER A 345 -4.76 2.99 -36.49
CA SER A 345 -5.85 3.54 -37.33
C SER A 345 -5.39 4.61 -38.32
N SER A 346 -4.11 4.99 -38.31
CA SER A 346 -3.56 5.95 -39.27
C SER A 346 -3.57 5.38 -40.70
N GLU A 347 -3.72 6.25 -41.70
CA GLU A 347 -3.48 5.89 -43.11
C GLU A 347 -1.97 5.79 -43.42
N GLU A 348 -1.15 6.50 -42.64
CA GLU A 348 0.31 6.54 -42.73
C GLU A 348 0.95 5.59 -41.69
N LEU A 349 0.69 4.29 -41.79
CA LEU A 349 1.37 3.28 -40.98
C LEU A 349 2.66 2.84 -41.68
N ASP A 350 3.70 2.54 -40.89
CA ASP A 350 4.83 1.80 -41.43
C ASP A 350 4.46 0.34 -41.77
N ASP A 351 5.28 -0.33 -42.59
CA ASP A 351 5.01 -1.70 -43.04
C ASP A 351 4.83 -2.69 -41.87
N GLY A 352 5.53 -2.46 -40.74
CA GLY A 352 5.43 -3.29 -39.54
C GLY A 352 4.11 -3.10 -38.80
N GLN A 353 3.70 -1.84 -38.61
CA GLN A 353 2.42 -1.46 -38.03
C GLN A 353 1.24 -1.91 -38.89
N GLY A 354 1.35 -1.79 -40.21
CA GLY A 354 0.34 -2.26 -41.16
C GLY A 354 0.14 -3.77 -41.06
N LYS A 355 1.24 -4.54 -41.05
CA LYS A 355 1.18 -5.99 -40.86
C LYS A 355 0.57 -6.37 -39.51
N MET A 356 1.00 -5.72 -38.42
CA MET A 356 0.46 -5.97 -37.08
C MET A 356 -1.04 -5.72 -37.01
N ARG A 357 -1.54 -4.65 -37.66
CA ARG A 357 -2.98 -4.38 -37.76
C ARG A 357 -3.71 -5.52 -38.46
N ASP A 358 -3.19 -5.99 -39.58
CA ASP A 358 -3.83 -7.04 -40.38
C ASP A 358 -3.85 -8.38 -39.62
N ASP A 359 -2.74 -8.73 -38.96
CA ASP A 359 -2.63 -9.91 -38.09
C ASP A 359 -3.64 -9.85 -36.93
N LEU A 360 -3.81 -8.68 -36.32
CA LEU A 360 -4.81 -8.45 -35.27
C LEU A 360 -6.24 -8.56 -35.80
N LEU A 361 -6.54 -7.94 -36.94
CA LEU A 361 -7.86 -8.01 -37.55
C LEU A 361 -8.23 -9.44 -37.94
N GLU A 362 -7.27 -10.27 -38.36
CA GLU A 362 -7.50 -11.68 -38.61
C GLU A 362 -7.91 -12.44 -37.33
N LYS A 363 -7.25 -12.15 -36.20
CA LYS A 363 -7.62 -12.74 -34.89
C LYS A 363 -8.98 -12.29 -34.36
N LEU A 364 -9.52 -11.18 -34.86
CA LEU A 364 -10.84 -10.62 -34.48
C LEU A 364 -12.00 -11.13 -35.36
N ARG A 365 -11.71 -11.83 -36.46
CA ARG A 365 -12.73 -12.47 -37.32
C ARG A 365 -13.21 -13.79 -36.71
#